data_AF-A0A9D6UET6-F1
#
_entry.id   AF-A0A9D6UET6-F1
#
_cell.length_a   1.000
_cell.length_b   1.000
_cell.length_c   1.000
_cell.angle_alpha   90.00
_cell.angle_beta   90.00
_cell.angle_gamma   90.00
#
_symmetry.space_group_name_H-M   'P 1'
#
loop_
_entity.id
_entity.type
_entity.pdbx_description
1 polymer ?
#
loop_
_entity_poly.entity_id
_entity_poly.type
_entity_poly.pdbx_seq_one_letter_code
_entity_poly.pdbx_strand_id
1 'polypeptide(L)' 'MLIATEKETERAEHPVDVVEQLAATNDWSFDRDDEDEISISVAGAWTEYHVAFTWLPQLETLHVSCAFDLK' A
#
# COMPACT_ATOMS: atom_id res chain seq x y z
N MET A 1 -27.61 17.87 -19.22
CA MET A 1 -27.25 16.64 -18.49
C MET A 1 -26.04 16.02 -19.18
N LEU A 2 -24.85 16.42 -18.77
CA LEU A 2 -23.60 15.75 -19.08
C LEU A 2 -22.83 15.80 -17.77
N ILE A 3 -22.91 14.71 -17.01
CA ILE A 3 -22.03 14.46 -15.88
C ILE A 3 -20.68 14.15 -16.50
N ALA A 4 -19.84 15.19 -16.64
CA ALA A 4 -18.41 14.98 -16.68
C ALA A 4 -18.09 14.35 -15.32
N THR A 5 -17.81 13.06 -15.31
CA THR A 5 -17.28 12.36 -14.15
C THR A 5 -15.89 12.95 -13.90
N GLU A 6 -15.88 14.08 -13.19
CA GLU A 6 -14.80 14.43 -12.29
C GLU A 6 -14.57 13.15 -11.49
N LYS A 7 -13.54 12.38 -11.83
CA LYS A 7 -13.10 11.27 -10.99
C LYS A 7 -13.02 11.85 -9.59
N GLU A 8 -13.85 11.36 -8.69
CA GLU A 8 -13.76 11.53 -7.24
C GLU A 8 -12.32 11.20 -6.83
N THR A 9 -11.42 12.16 -6.97
CA THR A 9 -10.00 12.08 -6.60
C THR A 9 -9.82 12.95 -5.36
N GLU A 10 -10.87 13.04 -4.55
CA GLU A 10 -10.98 13.85 -3.33
C GLU A 10 -11.64 13.06 -2.20
N ARG A 11 -11.59 11.72 -2.24
CA ARG A 11 -11.56 11.00 -0.97
C ARG A 11 -10.11 10.96 -0.55
N ALA A 12 -9.82 11.49 0.63
CA ALA A 12 -8.59 11.21 1.32
C ALA A 12 -8.54 9.69 1.58
N GLU A 13 -8.13 8.93 0.56
CA GLU A 13 -7.90 7.50 0.68
C GLU A 13 -6.69 7.37 1.60
N HIS A 14 -6.87 6.65 2.71
CA HIS A 14 -5.81 6.45 3.68
C HIS A 14 -4.58 5.95 2.91
N PRO A 15 -3.36 6.43 3.17
CA PRO A 15 -2.20 6.01 2.39
C PRO A 15 -1.99 4.49 2.42
N VAL A 16 -2.46 3.83 3.48
CA VAL A 16 -2.56 2.36 3.60
C VAL A 16 -3.55 1.77 2.59
N ASP A 17 -4.72 2.39 2.37
CA ASP A 17 -5.73 1.93 1.40
C ASP A 17 -5.19 2.02 -0.04
N VAL A 18 -4.38 3.04 -0.35
CA VAL A 18 -3.71 3.16 -1.65
C VAL A 18 -2.75 1.99 -1.88
N VAL A 19 -2.01 1.59 -0.84
CA VAL A 19 -1.10 0.42 -0.90
C VAL A 19 -1.89 -0.88 -1.02
N GLU A 20 -3.00 -1.01 -0.30
CA GLU A 20 -3.91 -2.17 -0.39
C GLU A 20 -4.46 -2.32 -1.81
N GLN A 21 -4.95 -1.23 -2.41
CA GLN A 21 -5.43 -1.23 -3.80
C GLN A 21 -4.31 -1.59 -4.78
N LEU A 22 -3.09 -1.12 -4.55
CA LEU A 22 -1.93 -1.47 -5.36
C LEU A 22 -1.63 -2.98 -5.26
N ALA A 23 -1.63 -3.54 -4.06
CA ALA A 23 -1.41 -4.96 -3.83
C ALA A 23 -2.50 -5.81 -4.51
N ALA A 24 -3.77 -5.46 -4.32
CA ALA A 24 -4.90 -6.14 -4.96
C ALA A 24 -4.85 -6.05 -6.50
N THR A 25 -4.46 -4.90 -7.06
CA THR A 25 -4.33 -4.72 -8.51
C THR A 25 -3.22 -5.59 -9.11
N ASN A 26 -2.16 -5.84 -8.35
CA ASN A 26 -1.03 -6.65 -8.77
C ASN A 26 -1.13 -8.12 -8.33
N ASP A 27 -2.25 -8.52 -7.70
CA ASP A 27 -2.46 -9.86 -7.13
C ASP A 27 -1.35 -10.25 -6.13
N TRP A 28 -0.83 -9.28 -5.38
CA TRP A 28 0.17 -9.49 -4.34
C TRP A 28 -0.50 -9.91 -3.04
N SER A 29 0.15 -10.79 -2.28
CA SER A 29 -0.27 -11.10 -0.92
C SER A 29 -0.05 -9.88 -0.04
N PHE A 30 -1.07 -9.48 0.72
CA PHE A 30 -0.97 -8.40 1.70
C PHE A 30 -1.61 -8.82 3.02
N ASP A 31 -1.10 -8.27 4.11
CA ASP A 31 -1.58 -8.46 5.48
C ASP A 31 -1.73 -7.09 6.16
N ARG A 32 -2.87 -6.87 6.80
CA ARG A 32 -3.21 -5.59 7.44
C ARG A 32 -3.17 -5.80 8.95
N ASP A 33 -2.01 -5.51 9.54
CA ASP A 33 -1.77 -5.64 10.98
C ASP A 33 -2.55 -4.60 11.79
N ASP A 34 -2.78 -3.39 11.25
CA ASP A 34 -3.52 -2.31 11.91
C ASP A 34 -4.27 -1.42 10.88
N GLU A 35 -5.11 -0.48 11.33
CA GLU A 35 -5.77 0.49 10.43
C GLU A 35 -4.75 1.35 9.69
N ASP A 36 -3.63 1.62 10.37
CA ASP A 36 -2.50 2.43 9.91
C ASP A 36 -1.32 1.61 9.34
N GLU A 37 -1.40 0.27 9.31
CA GLU A 37 -0.27 -0.57 8.90
C GLU A 37 -0.68 -1.68 7.93
N ILE A 38 0.08 -1.82 6.83
CA ILE A 38 -0.08 -2.91 5.85
C ILE A 38 1.28 -3.44 5.40
N SER A 39 1.41 -4.76 5.38
CA SER A 39 2.55 -5.48 4.83
C SER A 39 2.16 -6.13 3.51
N ILE A 40 3.03 -6.04 2.52
CA ILE A 40 2.87 -6.68 1.22
C ILE A 40 4.05 -7.61 0.93
N SER A 41 3.76 -8.74 0.29
CA SER A 41 4.73 -9.72 -0.19
C SER A 41 4.71 -9.74 -1.70
N VAL A 42 5.82 -9.32 -2.30
CA VAL A 42 6.00 -9.25 -3.74
C VAL A 42 6.98 -10.33 -4.18
N ALA A 43 6.50 -11.28 -4.99
CA ALA A 43 7.34 -12.30 -5.59
C ALA A 43 8.26 -11.67 -6.65
N GLY A 44 9.54 -11.54 -6.32
CA GLY A 44 10.57 -11.08 -7.24
C GLY A 44 11.16 -12.20 -8.09
N ALA A 45 11.89 -11.83 -9.15
CA ALA A 45 12.60 -12.80 -9.99
C ALA A 45 13.77 -13.51 -9.27
N TRP A 46 14.27 -12.94 -8.18
CA TRP A 46 15.47 -13.41 -7.46
C TRP A 46 15.18 -13.82 -6.01
N THR A 47 14.23 -13.15 -5.35
CA THR A 47 13.81 -13.41 -3.97
C THR A 47 12.42 -12.81 -3.73
N GLU A 48 11.80 -13.17 -2.62
CA GLU A 48 10.55 -12.56 -2.14
C GLU A 48 10.88 -11.25 -1.41
N TYR A 49 10.17 -10.18 -1.77
CA TYR A 49 10.30 -8.88 -1.12
C TYR A 49 9.13 -8.69 -0.15
N HIS A 50 9.44 -8.47 1.12
CA HIS A 50 8.44 -8.10 2.11
C HIS A 50 8.54 -6.60 2.36
N VAL A 51 7.48 -5.85 2.06
CA VAL A 51 7.44 -4.40 2.25
C VAL A 51 6.33 -4.06 3.23
N ALA A 52 6.66 -3.39 4.33
CA ALA A 52 5.71 -2.90 5.31
C ALA A 52 5.55 -1.38 5.18
N PHE A 53 4.30 -0.92 5.23
CA PHE A 53 3.91 0.47 5.15
C PHE A 53 3.16 0.83 6.43
N THR A 54 3.61 1.88 7.11
CA THR A 54 3.00 2.38 8.35
C THR A 54 2.70 3.86 8.19
N TRP A 55 1.43 4.24 8.30
CA TRP A 55 1.03 5.63 8.37
C TRP A 55 1.26 6.16 9.78
N LEU A 56 1.99 7.28 9.88
CA LEU A 56 2.24 7.96 11.15
C LEU A 56 1.43 9.27 11.16
N PRO A 57 0.17 9.25 11.63
CA PRO A 57 -0.71 10.42 11.55
C PRO A 57 -0.17 11.61 12.36
N GLN A 58 0.63 11.37 13.41
CA GLN A 58 1.23 12.44 14.20
C GLN A 58 2.36 13.18 13.45
N LEU A 59 2.98 12.53 12.47
CA LEU A 59 4.03 13.11 11.64
C LEU A 59 3.57 13.37 10.19
N GLU A 60 2.29 13.10 9.88
CA GLU A 60 1.72 13.13 8.52
C GLU A 60 2.63 12.43 7.50
N THR A 61 3.24 11.32 7.91
CA THR A 61 4.32 10.66 7.16
C THR A 61 3.97 9.19 6.94
N LEU A 62 4.19 8.70 5.72
CA LEU A 62 4.17 7.28 5.40
C LEU A 62 5.57 6.69 5.58
N HIS A 63 5.73 5.83 6.57
CA HIS A 63 6.94 5.05 6.78
C HIS A 63 6.91 3.79 5.91
N VAL A 64 8.00 3.49 5.23
CA VAL A 64 8.12 2.32 4.35
C VAL A 64 9.37 1.54 4.73
N SER A 65 9.18 0.28 5.11
CA SER A 65 10.26 -0.66 5.41
C SER A 65 10.26 -1.78 4.39
N CYS A 66 11.43 -2.14 3.86
CA CYS A 66 11.56 -3.24 2.91
C CYS A 66 12.60 -4.23 3.44
N ALA A 67 12.17 -5.48 3.60
CA ALA A 67 13.02 -6.61 3.91
C ALA A 67 13.18 -7.48 2.66
N PHE A 68 14.42 -7.82 2.35
CA PHE A 68 14.78 -8.70 1.24
C PHE A 68 15.82 -9.71 1.73
N ASP A 69 15.59 -10.98 1.43
CA ASP A 69 16.58 -12.05 1.66
C ASP A 69 17.46 -12.17 0.40
N LEU A 70 18.68 -11.64 0.45
CA LEU A 70 19.69 -11.89 -0.57
C LEU A 70 20.47 -13.14 -0.16
N LYS A 71 20.37 -14.21 -0.97
CA LYS A 71 21.27 -15.36 -0.86
C LYS A 71 22.63 -15.10 -1.51
#